data_AF-A0A955Q7R8-F1
#
_entry.id   AF-A0A955Q7R8-F1
#
_cell.length_a   1.000
_cell.length_b   1.000
_cell.length_c   1.000
_cell.angle_alpha   90.00
_cell.angle_beta   90.00
_cell.angle_gamma   90.00
#
_symmetry.space_group_name_H-M   'P 1'
#
loop_
_entity.id
_entity.type
_entity.pdbx_description
1 polymer ?
#
loop_
_entity_poly.entity_id
_entity_poly.type
_entity_poly.pdbx_seq_one_letter_code
_entity_poly.pdbx_strand_id
1 'polypeptide(L)' 'MPTTPTPPTAARPLLGTSLLQDGWITQEQLDLAVRETKRKGVMLGQTLIGLGFITEKVLAHYLAEGTQTGLV' A
#
# COMPACT_ATOMS: atom_id res chain seq x y z
N MET A 1 -21.99 -10.06 7.34
CA MET A 1 -21.56 -8.66 7.60
C MET A 1 -20.36 -8.38 6.70
N PRO A 2 -20.37 -7.45 5.74
CA PRO A 2 -19.14 -6.86 5.25
C PRO A 2 -18.94 -5.55 6.01
N THR A 3 -18.05 -5.54 6.99
CA THR A 3 -17.53 -4.28 7.54
C THR A 3 -16.62 -3.69 6.47
N THR A 4 -17.14 -2.70 5.75
CA THR A 4 -16.40 -1.85 4.83
C THR A 4 -15.36 -1.04 5.63
N PRO A 5 -14.05 -1.21 5.43
CA PRO A 5 -13.11 -0.15 5.77
C PRO A 5 -13.15 0.88 4.63
N THR A 6 -13.70 2.05 4.93
CA THR A 6 -13.57 3.27 4.14
C THR A 6 -12.12 3.52 3.76
N PRO A 7 -11.76 3.63 2.47
CA PRO A 7 -10.43 4.04 2.04
C PRO A 7 -10.22 5.53 2.32
N PRO A 8 -9.17 5.95 3.04
CA PRO A 8 -8.84 7.36 3.17
C PRO A 8 -8.26 7.88 1.84
N THR A 9 -9.04 8.71 1.17
CA THR A 9 -8.59 9.69 0.17
C THR A 9 -7.48 10.57 0.76
N ALA A 10 -6.30 10.60 0.13
CA ALA A 10 -5.48 11.80 -0.14
C ALA A 10 -4.13 11.45 -0.80
N ALA A 11 -4.04 11.73 -2.11
CA ALA A 11 -2.84 12.23 -2.81
C ALA A 11 -1.48 11.48 -2.70
N ARG A 12 -1.38 10.25 -3.22
CA ARG A 12 -0.23 9.67 -3.98
C ARG A 12 -0.67 8.28 -4.48
N PRO A 13 -0.08 7.65 -5.52
CA PRO A 13 -0.72 6.53 -6.21
C PRO A 13 -0.96 5.39 -5.23
N LEU A 14 -2.15 4.80 -5.32
CA LEU A 14 -2.71 3.86 -4.34
C LEU A 14 -1.98 2.50 -4.39
N LEU A 15 -0.71 2.47 -4.03
CA LEU A 15 0.11 1.26 -3.93
C LEU A 15 -0.59 0.15 -3.15
N GLY A 16 -1.19 0.49 -2.02
CA GLY A 16 -1.96 -0.46 -1.21
C GLY A 16 -3.20 -1.01 -1.92
N THR A 17 -3.89 -0.20 -2.73
CA THR A 17 -5.07 -0.65 -3.48
C THR A 17 -4.67 -1.49 -4.68
N SER A 18 -3.61 -1.12 -5.41
CA SER A 18 -3.09 -1.94 -6.51
C SER A 18 -2.65 -3.32 -6.01
N LEU A 19 -1.88 -3.36 -4.92
CA LEU A 19 -1.47 -4.62 -4.29
C LEU A 19 -2.65 -5.46 -3.80
N LEU A 20 -3.72 -4.82 -3.34
CA LEU A 20 -4.95 -5.50 -2.92
C LEU A 20 -5.75 -6.02 -4.12
N GLN A 21 -5.84 -5.25 -5.20
CA GLN A 21 -6.53 -5.65 -6.43
C GLN A 21 -5.84 -6.83 -7.12
N ASP A 22 -4.51 -6.83 -7.14
CA ASP A 22 -3.70 -7.92 -7.70
C ASP A 22 -3.58 -9.13 -6.74
N GLY A 23 -4.12 -9.02 -5.52
CA GLY A 23 -4.14 -10.12 -4.56
C GLY A 23 -2.81 -10.38 -3.86
N TRP A 24 -1.83 -9.48 -3.98
CA TRP A 24 -0.56 -9.55 -3.22
C TRP A 24 -0.77 -9.38 -1.73
N ILE A 25 -1.76 -8.56 -1.34
CA ILE A 25 -2.11 -8.32 0.06
C ILE A 25 -3.62 -8.41 0.26
N THR A 26 -4.02 -8.75 1.47
CA THR A 26 -5.42 -8.73 1.90
C THR A 26 -5.79 -7.39 2.53
N GLN A 27 -7.09 -7.12 2.62
CA GLN A 27 -7.62 -5.93 3.30
C GLN A 27 -7.12 -5.82 4.76
N GLU A 28 -7.00 -6.96 5.46
CA GLU A 28 -6.50 -6.98 6.84
C GLU A 28 -5.01 -6.64 6.93
N GLN A 29 -4.20 -7.13 6.00
CA GLN A 29 -2.77 -6.81 5.90
C GLN A 29 -2.55 -5.33 5.54
N LEU A 30 -3.36 -4.80 4.62
CA LEU A 30 -3.34 -3.39 4.28
C LEU A 30 -3.70 -2.52 5.49
N ASP A 31 -4.76 -2.86 6.23
CA ASP A 31 -5.16 -2.10 7.41
C ASP A 31 -4.10 -2.16 8.51
N LEU A 32 -3.50 -3.34 8.73
CA LEU A 32 -2.39 -3.50 9.68
C LEU A 32 -1.18 -2.64 9.29
N ALA A 33 -0.82 -2.62 8.00
CA ALA A 33 0.25 -1.77 7.49
C ALA A 33 -0.07 -0.28 7.64
N VAL A 34 -1.31 0.15 7.34
CA VAL A 34 -1.76 1.55 7.54
C VAL A 34 -1.67 1.96 9.01
N ARG A 35 -2.04 1.08 9.94
CA ARG A 35 -1.94 1.37 11.38
C ARG A 35 -0.48 1.51 11.82
N GLU A 36 0.39 0.63 11.36
CA GLU A 36 1.82 0.68 11.65
C GLU A 36 2.49 1.93 11.06
N THR A 37 2.14 2.32 9.83
CA THR A 37 2.70 3.52 9.19
C THR A 37 2.26 4.79 9.89
N LYS A 38 1.01 4.87 10.37
CA LYS A 38 0.53 5.98 11.19
C LYS A 38 1.24 6.07 12.54
N ARG A 39 1.63 4.94 13.13
CA ARG A 39 2.37 4.89 14.40
C ARG A 39 3.86 5.20 14.24
N LYS A 40 4.48 4.72 13.17
CA LYS A 40 5.93 4.83 12.92
C LYS A 40 6.32 6.01 12.02
N GLY A 41 5.37 6.59 11.29
CA GLY A 41 5.63 7.66 10.31
C GLY A 41 6.39 7.19 9.06
N VAL A 42 6.41 5.88 8.79
CA VAL A 42 7.15 5.29 7.65
C VAL A 42 6.24 5.08 6.43
N MET A 43 6.83 4.83 5.26
CA MET A 43 6.08 4.55 4.05
C MET A 43 5.32 3.22 4.14
N LEU A 44 4.12 3.19 3.55
CA LEU A 44 3.27 2.00 3.53
C LEU A 44 3.95 0.82 2.82
N GLY A 45 4.63 1.08 1.71
CA GLY A 45 5.45 0.08 1.03
C GLY A 45 6.55 -0.51 1.91
N GLN A 46 7.31 0.31 2.64
CA GLN A 46 8.35 -0.17 3.55
C GLN A 46 7.78 -1.02 4.69
N THR A 47 6.61 -0.64 5.20
CA THR A 47 5.92 -1.42 6.24
C THR A 47 5.48 -2.77 5.70
N LEU A 48 4.92 -2.82 4.49
CA LEU A 48 4.54 -4.08 3.85
C LEU A 48 5.75 -5.00 3.60
N ILE A 49 6.92 -4.44 3.27
CA ILE A 49 8.18 -5.19 3.14
C ILE A 49 8.66 -5.69 4.51
N GLY A 50 8.67 -4.82 5.52
CA GLY A 50 9.10 -5.17 6.87
C GLY A 50 8.22 -6.23 7.53
N LEU A 51 6.93 -6.27 7.16
CA LEU A 51 5.99 -7.31 7.59
C LEU A 51 6.09 -8.60 6.76
N GLY A 52 6.89 -8.61 5.69
CA GLY A 52 7.05 -9.77 4.80
C GLY A 52 5.86 -10.03 3.88
N PHE A 53 4.96 -9.06 3.72
CA PHE A 53 3.79 -9.20 2.85
C PHE A 53 4.14 -9.02 1.37
N ILE A 54 5.10 -8.15 1.08
CA ILE A 54 5.63 -7.93 -0.27
C ILE A 54 7.16 -7.86 -0.22
N THR A 55 7.80 -7.92 -1.38
CA THR A 55 9.25 -7.71 -1.50
C THR A 55 9.56 -6.32 -2.04
N GLU A 56 10.79 -5.84 -1.83
CA GLU A 56 11.28 -4.60 -2.45
C GLU A 56 11.09 -4.58 -3.97
N LYS A 57 11.27 -5.73 -4.63
CA LYS A 57 11.08 -5.84 -6.07
C LYS A 57 9.64 -5.59 -6.49
N VAL A 58 8.68 -6.18 -5.76
CA VAL A 58 7.24 -5.97 -5.99
C VAL A 58 6.91 -4.49 -5.73
N LEU A 59 7.36 -3.94 -4.60
CA LEU A 59 7.14 -2.54 -4.30
C LEU A 59 7.69 -1.61 -5.39
N ALA A 60 8.92 -1.86 -5.85
CA ALA A 60 9.59 -1.06 -6.87
C ALA A 60 8.86 -1.15 -8.22
N HIS A 61 8.31 -2.31 -8.57
CA HIS A 61 7.50 -2.50 -9.77
C HIS A 61 6.27 -1.59 -9.75
N TYR A 62 5.47 -1.67 -8.69
CA TYR A 62 4.28 -0.84 -8.54
C TYR A 62 4.59 0.65 -8.35
N LEU A 63 5.73 0.99 -7.74
CA LEU A 63 6.19 2.37 -7.68
C LEU A 63 6.51 2.89 -9.09
N ALA A 64 7.23 2.11 -9.89
CA ALA A 64 7.55 2.46 -11.27
C ALA A 64 6.27 2.64 -12.11
N GLU A 65 5.31 1.74 -11.97
CA GLU A 65 4.01 1.83 -12.66
C GLU A 65 3.17 3.02 -12.19
N GLY A 66 3.16 3.31 -10.89
CA GLY A 66 2.42 4.43 -10.30
C GLY A 66 3.06 5.81 -10.50
N THR A 67 4.26 5.90 -11.07
CA THR A 67 4.99 7.18 -11.25
C THR A 67 4.59 7.99 -12.48
N GLN A 68 3.62 7.57 -13.29
CA GLN A 68 3.21 8.30 -14.49
C GLN A 68 2.28 9.52 -14.24
N THR A 69 2.26 10.13 -13.05
CA THR A 69 1.38 11.30 -12.77
C THR A 69 2.07 12.39 -11.93
N GLY A 70 3.19 12.91 -12.42
CA GLY A 70 3.79 14.09 -11.79
C GLY A 70 5.05 14.67 -12.45
N LEU A 71 5.22 14.50 -13.76
CA LEU A 71 6.22 15.24 -14.53
C LEU A 71 5.62 15.65 -15.88
N VAL A 72 4.75 16.67 -15.86
CA VAL A 72 4.65 17.73 -16.88
C VAL A 72 4.10 18.99 -16.22
#